data_AF-A0A2P5FQ13-F1
#
_entry.id   AF-A0A2P5FQ13-F1
#
_cell.length_a   1.000
_cell.length_b   1.000
_cell.length_c   1.000
_cell.angle_alpha   90.00
_cell.angle_beta   90.00
_cell.angle_gamma   90.00
#
_symmetry.space_group_name_H-M   'P 1'
#
loop_
_entity.id
_entity.type
_entity.pdbx_description
1 polymer ?
#
loop_
_entity_poly.entity_id
_entity_poly.type
_entity_poly.pdbx_seq_one_letter_code
_entity_poly.pdbx_strand_id
1 'polypeptide(L)'
;MVLDESSAKRVKGSIGSLFMHADTVDKCLMALGFVGAVFDGITNRLPMFFTSHVVNAIGSASTKGNDASQQKINKNVVAMLYVAAISWVACFIGGYCWARTGERQAARLRATYLKALLRQDLGYFDLHETSISDVIISISNDSLIIQDAISETVPMFVTKISMLISSYVVAFVLLWKLAIVALPFAMLVIVPTWLCGRSLMGLSRKIRSEYNRAGTIAEQGISSIRTVYAFVGEKKTVAEYSKALNVSAKLGLRQGLVKGLAIGSNGIVFAIWAFLSYYSIKLVRYDGVRGGTVYAIGSSIIFGCR
;
A
#
# COMPACT_ATOMS: atom_id res chain seq x y z
N MET A 1 -8.50 42.01 -15.80
CA MET A 1 -7.18 41.51 -16.22
C MET A 1 -7.21 40.01 -15.99
N VAL A 2 -7.43 39.27 -17.07
CA VAL A 2 -7.63 37.81 -17.08
C VAL A 2 -6.26 37.19 -16.84
N LEU A 3 -6.02 36.63 -15.66
CA LEU A 3 -4.85 35.80 -15.44
C LEU A 3 -5.14 34.43 -16.06
N ASP A 4 -4.42 34.22 -17.15
CA ASP A 4 -4.28 33.01 -17.93
C ASP A 4 -3.89 31.82 -17.03
N GLU A 5 -4.84 30.93 -16.77
CA GLU A 5 -4.63 29.63 -16.10
C GLU A 5 -3.90 28.61 -17.00
N SER A 6 -3.29 29.04 -18.11
CA SER A 6 -2.51 28.18 -19.01
C SER A 6 -1.00 28.20 -18.68
N SER A 7 -0.62 27.57 -17.57
CA SER A 7 0.62 26.76 -17.47
C SER A 7 0.92 26.32 -16.04
N ALA A 8 0.01 25.59 -15.41
CA ALA A 8 0.40 24.68 -14.34
C ALA A 8 1.28 23.57 -14.94
N LYS A 9 2.59 23.85 -15.08
CA LYS A 9 3.61 22.89 -15.49
C LYS A 9 3.45 21.68 -14.57
N ARG A 10 2.95 20.58 -15.12
CA ARG A 10 2.93 19.28 -14.44
C ARG A 10 4.39 18.87 -14.25
N VAL A 11 4.99 19.28 -13.13
CA VAL A 11 6.24 18.72 -12.67
C VAL A 11 5.92 17.26 -12.38
N LYS A 12 6.27 16.38 -13.33
CA LYS A 12 6.34 14.94 -13.08
C LYS A 12 7.45 14.78 -12.04
N GLY A 13 7.08 14.84 -10.76
CA GLY A 13 7.99 14.51 -9.67
C GLY A 13 8.53 13.11 -9.93
N SER A 14 9.80 13.02 -10.29
CA SER A 14 10.50 11.75 -10.38
C SER A 14 10.57 11.17 -8.96
N ILE A 15 10.43 9.86 -8.81
CA ILE A 15 10.61 9.18 -7.50
C ILE A 15 11.98 9.53 -6.90
N GLY A 16 12.99 9.77 -7.74
CA GLY A 16 14.30 10.24 -7.30
C GLY A 16 14.30 11.65 -6.68
N SER A 17 13.35 12.51 -7.05
CA SER A 17 13.18 13.83 -6.42
C SER A 17 12.69 13.72 -4.98
N LEU A 18 11.99 12.63 -4.62
CA LEU A 18 11.53 12.37 -3.26
C LEU A 18 12.72 12.10 -2.31
N PHE A 19 13.79 11.48 -2.83
CA PHE A 19 15.00 11.14 -2.09
C PHE A 19 16.15 12.15 -2.30
N MET A 20 15.88 13.31 -2.89
CA MET A 20 16.90 14.28 -3.25
C MET A 20 17.64 14.87 -2.04
N HIS A 21 17.02 14.84 -0.85
CA HIS A 21 17.59 15.35 0.40
C HIS A 21 18.31 14.28 1.24
N ALA A 22 18.41 13.04 0.72
CA ALA A 22 19.03 11.91 1.40
C ALA A 22 20.55 12.08 1.58
N ASP A 23 21.02 12.12 2.82
CA ASP A 23 22.46 12.06 3.11
C ASP A 23 23.06 10.67 2.83
N THR A 24 24.38 10.58 2.80
CA THR A 24 25.10 9.29 2.69
C THR A 24 24.71 8.31 3.81
N VAL A 25 24.43 8.83 5.01
CA VAL A 25 23.93 8.04 6.15
C VAL A 25 22.51 7.54 5.87
N ASP A 26 21.63 8.39 5.35
CA ASP A 26 20.24 8.01 5.02
C ASP A 26 20.22 6.94 3.91
N LYS A 27 21.11 7.03 2.92
CA LYS A 27 21.26 5.99 1.89
C LYS A 27 21.66 4.63 2.48
N CYS A 28 22.56 4.61 3.48
CA CYS A 28 22.95 3.39 4.18
C CYS A 28 21.79 2.82 5.00
N LEU A 29 21.06 3.66 5.75
CA LEU A 29 19.87 3.26 6.49
C LEU A 29 18.77 2.72 5.56
N MET A 30 18.55 3.34 4.40
CA MET A 30 17.61 2.87 3.39
C MET A 30 18.01 1.52 2.81
N ALA A 31 19.30 1.29 2.54
CA ALA A 31 19.79 0.00 2.06
C ALA A 31 19.56 -1.11 3.10
N LEU A 32 19.88 -0.84 4.37
CA LEU A 32 19.63 -1.79 5.47
C LEU A 32 18.13 -2.04 5.67
N GLY A 33 17.32 -0.98 5.63
CA GLY A 33 15.87 -1.06 5.70
C GLY A 33 15.26 -1.84 4.53
N PHE A 34 15.82 -1.70 3.32
CA PHE A 34 15.39 -2.46 2.15
C PHE A 34 15.64 -3.96 2.33
N VAL A 35 16.83 -4.34 2.81
CA VAL A 35 17.14 -5.74 3.14
C VAL A 35 16.18 -6.28 4.19
N GLY A 36 15.87 -5.48 5.24
CA GLY A 36 14.89 -5.82 6.26
C GLY A 36 13.49 -6.06 5.68
N ALA A 37 12.99 -5.18 4.82
CA ALA A 37 11.68 -5.31 4.17
C ALA A 37 11.60 -6.53 3.22
N VAL A 38 12.69 -6.81 2.49
CA VAL A 38 12.79 -8.03 1.67
C VAL A 38 12.75 -9.27 2.56
N PHE A 39 13.51 -9.28 3.65
CA PHE A 39 13.56 -10.38 4.60
C PHE A 39 12.21 -10.65 5.28
N ASP A 40 11.50 -9.59 5.67
CA ASP A 40 10.13 -9.66 6.18
C ASP A 40 9.18 -10.35 5.18
N GLY A 41 9.21 -9.91 3.91
CA GLY A 41 8.39 -10.51 2.86
C GLY A 41 8.65 -12.01 2.64
N ILE A 42 9.93 -12.43 2.68
CA ILE A 42 10.32 -13.84 2.56
C ILE A 42 9.90 -14.63 3.80
N THR A 43 10.18 -14.09 4.98
CA THR A 43 9.97 -14.79 6.24
C THR A 43 8.50 -14.98 6.55
N ASN A 44 7.63 -14.08 6.09
CA ASN A 44 6.18 -14.27 6.16
C ASN A 44 5.68 -15.50 5.36
N ARG A 45 6.47 -16.04 4.42
CA ARG A 45 6.13 -17.25 3.63
C ARG A 45 6.76 -18.54 4.13
N LEU A 46 7.95 -18.47 4.73
CA LEU A 46 8.67 -19.64 5.22
C LEU A 46 7.87 -20.52 6.21
N PRO A 47 7.02 -20.00 7.13
CA PRO A 47 6.20 -20.82 7.99
C PRO A 47 5.30 -21.80 7.23
N MET A 48 4.78 -21.45 6.05
CA MET A 48 3.96 -22.39 5.26
C MET A 48 4.76 -23.61 4.80
N PHE A 49 6.04 -23.42 4.46
CA PHE A 49 6.94 -24.51 4.11
C PHE A 49 7.12 -25.47 5.31
N PHE A 50 7.42 -24.95 6.50
CA PHE A 50 7.58 -25.78 7.70
C PHE A 50 6.26 -26.45 8.12
N THR A 51 5.14 -25.72 8.07
CA THR A 51 3.79 -26.26 8.33
C THR A 51 3.49 -27.42 7.40
N SER A 52 3.88 -27.33 6.12
CA SER A 52 3.77 -28.44 5.18
C SER A 52 4.42 -29.72 5.69
N HIS A 53 5.66 -29.61 6.17
CA HIS A 53 6.40 -30.75 6.70
C HIS A 53 5.79 -31.29 8.00
N VAL A 54 5.28 -30.42 8.86
CA VAL A 54 4.56 -30.81 10.09
C VAL A 54 3.27 -31.56 9.75
N VAL A 55 2.44 -31.02 8.86
CA VAL A 55 1.19 -31.66 8.41
C VAL A 55 1.47 -33.01 7.75
N ASN A 56 2.52 -33.09 6.93
CA ASN A 56 2.96 -34.34 6.32
C ASN A 56 3.45 -35.35 7.36
N ALA A 57 4.16 -34.91 8.40
CA ALA A 57 4.62 -35.78 9.49
C ALA A 57 3.44 -36.33 10.30
N ILE A 58 2.44 -35.49 10.61
CA ILE A 58 1.20 -35.90 11.28
C ILE A 58 0.45 -36.93 10.43
N GLY A 59 0.28 -36.68 9.13
CA GLY A 59 -0.38 -37.64 8.22
C GLY A 59 0.33 -38.99 8.13
N SER A 60 1.67 -39.01 8.27
CA SER A 60 2.43 -40.26 8.34
C SER A 60 2.43 -40.92 9.72
N ALA A 61 2.22 -40.16 10.81
CA ALA A 61 2.13 -40.68 12.17
C ALA A 61 0.93 -41.59 12.34
N SER A 62 -0.20 -41.22 11.70
CA SER A 62 -1.41 -42.04 11.64
C SER A 62 -1.21 -43.41 10.99
N THR A 63 -0.11 -43.63 10.28
CA THR A 63 0.18 -44.88 9.55
C THR A 63 1.45 -45.62 10.01
N LYS A 64 2.44 -44.97 10.67
CA LYS A 64 3.76 -45.58 10.96
C LYS A 64 4.29 -45.41 12.40
N GLY A 65 3.44 -45.07 13.38
CA GLY A 65 3.82 -45.00 14.80
C GLY A 65 4.24 -43.60 15.28
N ASN A 66 4.00 -43.33 16.57
CA ASN A 66 4.01 -41.98 17.15
C ASN A 66 5.42 -41.38 17.38
N ASP A 67 6.40 -42.19 17.80
CA ASP A 67 7.64 -41.64 18.38
C ASP A 67 8.55 -40.96 17.35
N ALA A 68 8.74 -41.59 16.18
CA ALA A 68 9.54 -41.02 15.08
C ALA A 68 8.88 -39.79 14.44
N SER A 69 7.55 -39.67 14.55
CA SER A 69 6.80 -38.52 14.03
C SER A 69 6.86 -37.34 14.99
N GLN A 70 6.78 -37.57 16.30
CA GLN A 70 6.93 -36.53 17.33
C GLN A 70 8.31 -35.87 17.27
N GLN A 71 9.38 -36.64 17.09
CA GLN A 71 10.73 -36.08 16.99
C GLN A 71 10.89 -35.15 15.76
N LYS A 72 10.30 -35.52 14.61
CA LYS A 72 10.31 -34.69 13.39
C LYS A 72 9.48 -33.42 13.54
N ILE A 73 8.33 -33.52 14.21
CA ILE A 73 7.48 -32.36 14.50
C ILE A 73 8.22 -31.39 15.42
N ASN A 74 8.80 -31.87 16.52
CA ASN A 74 9.53 -31.03 17.47
C ASN A 74 10.70 -30.29 16.79
N LYS A 75 11.49 -31.00 15.95
CA LYS A 75 12.57 -30.37 15.18
C LYS A 75 12.08 -29.25 14.25
N ASN A 76 10.95 -29.45 13.57
CA ASN A 76 10.39 -28.45 12.67
C ASN A 76 9.79 -27.25 13.42
N VAL A 77 9.12 -27.48 14.56
CA VAL A 77 8.55 -26.42 15.40
C VAL A 77 9.67 -25.54 15.97
N VAL A 78 10.76 -26.14 16.46
CA VAL A 78 11.93 -25.39 16.92
C VAL A 78 12.56 -24.58 15.78
N ALA A 79 12.64 -25.12 14.57
CA ALA A 79 13.11 -24.36 13.41
C ALA A 79 12.20 -23.15 13.09
N MET A 80 10.87 -23.30 13.18
CA MET A 80 9.93 -22.19 13.02
C MET A 80 10.13 -21.10 14.08
N LEU A 81 10.41 -21.49 15.33
CA LEU A 81 10.69 -20.54 16.41
C LEU A 81 11.95 -19.71 16.12
N TYR A 82 13.03 -20.36 15.67
CA TYR A 82 14.26 -19.64 15.28
C TYR A 82 14.01 -18.68 14.11
N VAL A 83 13.27 -19.11 13.09
CA VAL A 83 12.91 -18.25 11.95
C VAL A 83 12.07 -17.05 12.41
N ALA A 84 11.10 -17.26 13.31
CA ALA A 84 10.28 -16.18 13.86
C ALA A 84 11.10 -15.18 14.68
N ALA A 85 12.04 -15.66 15.51
CA ALA A 85 12.92 -14.79 16.29
C ALA A 85 13.83 -13.93 15.40
N ILE A 86 14.43 -14.53 14.36
CA ILE A 86 15.24 -13.80 13.38
C ILE A 86 14.38 -12.79 12.60
N SER A 87 13.16 -13.19 12.21
CA SER A 87 12.20 -12.30 11.55
C SER A 87 11.90 -11.08 12.41
N TRP A 88 11.61 -11.29 13.69
CA TRP A 88 11.24 -10.21 14.58
C TRP A 88 12.36 -9.18 14.71
N VAL A 89 13.60 -9.63 14.90
CA VAL A 89 14.78 -8.76 14.96
C VAL A 89 14.99 -8.02 13.64
N ALA A 90 14.92 -8.72 12.50
CA ALA A 90 15.10 -8.12 11.19
C ALA A 90 14.02 -7.08 10.85
N CYS A 91 12.76 -7.38 11.16
CA CYS A 91 11.63 -6.46 10.97
C CYS A 91 11.76 -5.23 11.85
N PHE A 92 12.16 -5.41 13.12
CA PHE A 92 12.38 -4.31 14.05
C PHE A 92 13.48 -3.37 13.56
N ILE A 93 14.64 -3.91 13.16
CA ILE A 93 15.76 -3.13 12.62
C ILE A 93 15.32 -2.43 11.32
N GLY A 94 14.68 -3.15 10.41
CA GLY A 94 14.21 -2.59 9.14
C GLY A 94 13.22 -1.44 9.33
N GLY A 95 12.21 -1.63 10.18
CA GLY A 95 11.23 -0.61 10.52
C GLY A 95 11.86 0.60 11.22
N TYR A 96 12.79 0.37 12.16
CA TYR A 96 13.54 1.45 12.80
C TYR A 96 14.35 2.27 11.79
N CYS A 97 15.03 1.62 10.84
CA CYS A 97 15.81 2.29 9.80
C CYS A 97 14.95 3.16 8.89
N TRP A 98 13.78 2.66 8.46
CA TRP A 98 12.83 3.42 7.63
C TRP A 98 12.20 4.59 8.40
N ALA A 99 11.76 4.38 9.63
CA ALA A 99 11.21 5.43 10.48
C ALA A 99 12.23 6.55 10.73
N ARG A 100 13.47 6.18 11.11
CA ARG A 100 14.53 7.14 11.35
C ARG A 100 14.91 7.93 10.09
N THR A 101 14.91 7.28 8.94
CA THR A 101 15.18 7.96 7.66
C THR A 101 14.07 8.95 7.30
N GLY A 102 12.80 8.54 7.46
CA GLY A 102 11.64 9.41 7.22
C GLY A 102 11.68 10.68 8.06
N GLU A 103 11.93 10.54 9.37
CA GLU A 103 12.06 11.67 10.30
C GLU A 103 13.21 12.62 9.93
N ARG A 104 14.39 12.08 9.62
CA ARG A 104 15.56 12.90 9.24
C ARG A 104 15.32 13.70 7.96
N GLN A 105 14.73 13.08 6.95
CA GLN A 105 14.45 13.75 5.68
C GLN A 105 13.35 14.80 5.85
N ALA A 106 12.30 14.52 6.61
CA ALA A 106 11.25 15.47 6.91
C ALA A 106 11.79 16.69 7.69
N ALA A 107 12.62 16.46 8.71
CA ALA A 107 13.25 17.53 9.48
C ALA A 107 14.19 18.39 8.61
N ARG A 108 15.01 17.77 7.75
CA ARG A 108 15.90 18.50 6.84
C ARG A 108 15.12 19.31 5.80
N LEU A 109 14.03 18.76 5.28
CA LEU A 109 13.13 19.47 4.36
C LEU A 109 12.55 20.73 5.04
N ARG A 110 11.99 20.59 6.25
CA ARG A 110 11.45 21.71 7.04
C ARG A 110 12.52 22.77 7.31
N ALA A 111 13.73 22.36 7.72
CA ALA A 111 14.83 23.29 8.02
C ALA A 111 15.35 24.02 6.77
N THR A 112 15.51 23.31 5.66
CA THR A 112 15.99 23.90 4.39
C THR A 112 14.96 24.88 3.84
N TYR A 113 13.68 24.52 3.94
CA TYR A 113 12.60 25.39 3.52
C TYR A 113 12.54 26.65 4.39
N LEU A 114 12.53 26.51 5.72
CA LEU A 114 12.50 27.66 6.63
C LEU A 114 13.68 28.60 6.38
N LYS A 115 14.86 28.03 6.11
CA LYS A 115 16.06 28.81 5.75
C LYS A 115 15.91 29.53 4.41
N ALA A 116 15.24 28.93 3.42
CA ALA A 116 14.96 29.56 2.13
C ALA A 116 13.94 30.70 2.29
N LEU A 117 12.87 30.48 3.07
CA LEU A 117 11.84 31.47 3.37
C LEU A 117 12.43 32.70 4.09
N LEU A 118 13.29 32.49 5.08
CA LEU A 118 13.96 33.59 5.81
C LEU A 118 14.97 34.37 4.96
N ARG A 119 15.37 33.85 3.79
CA ARG A 119 16.28 34.53 2.85
C ARG A 119 15.54 35.30 1.76
N GLN A 120 14.22 35.26 1.74
CA GLN A 120 13.42 35.89 0.72
C GLN A 120 13.22 37.38 1.02
N ASP A 121 13.24 38.21 -0.01
CA ASP A 121 13.08 39.66 0.13
C ASP A 121 11.66 40.02 0.62
N LEU A 122 11.54 41.16 1.30
CA LEU A 122 10.26 41.70 1.80
C LEU A 122 9.19 41.77 0.69
N GLY A 123 9.58 42.10 -0.54
CA GLY A 123 8.67 42.14 -1.69
C GLY A 123 8.03 40.80 -2.06
N TYR A 124 8.66 39.66 -1.72
CA TYR A 124 8.04 38.34 -1.90
C TYR A 124 6.84 38.14 -0.96
N PHE A 125 6.96 38.64 0.27
CA PHE A 125 5.90 38.59 1.28
C PHE A 125 4.75 39.56 0.96
N ASP A 126 5.04 40.69 0.30
CA ASP A 126 4.00 41.64 -0.14
C ASP A 126 3.24 41.16 -1.39
N LEU A 127 3.89 40.37 -2.27
CA LEU A 127 3.29 39.84 -3.51
C LEU A 127 2.45 38.57 -3.29
N HIS A 128 2.71 37.80 -2.23
CA HIS A 128 1.91 36.64 -1.86
C HIS A 128 0.93 37.03 -0.75
N GLU A 129 -0.31 37.35 -1.11
CA GLU A 129 -1.40 37.58 -0.12
C GLU A 129 -1.77 36.34 0.71
N THR A 130 -1.14 35.19 0.47
CA THR A 130 -1.27 34.02 1.33
C THR A 130 -0.49 34.28 2.61
N SER A 131 -1.17 34.28 3.76
CA SER A 131 -0.55 34.51 5.06
C SER A 131 0.70 33.62 5.19
N ILE A 132 1.81 34.19 5.65
CA ILE A 132 3.04 33.44 5.98
C ILE A 132 2.71 32.18 6.80
N SER A 133 1.68 32.27 7.64
CA SER A 133 1.14 31.16 8.42
C SER A 133 0.59 30.01 7.56
N ASP A 134 -0.13 30.29 6.47
CA ASP A 134 -0.67 29.27 5.56
C ASP A 134 0.45 28.53 4.82
N VAL A 135 1.49 29.26 4.43
CA VAL A 135 2.69 28.67 3.82
C VAL A 135 3.33 27.72 4.82
N ILE A 136 3.61 28.17 6.05
CA ILE A 136 4.20 27.34 7.13
C ILE A 136 3.35 26.09 7.42
N ILE A 137 2.02 26.23 7.49
CA ILE A 137 1.10 25.11 7.72
C ILE A 137 1.15 24.11 6.56
N SER A 138 1.15 24.59 5.32
CA SER A 138 1.19 23.73 4.13
C SER A 138 2.45 22.87 4.09
N ILE A 139 3.61 23.43 4.40
CA ILE A 139 4.89 22.69 4.43
C ILE A 139 4.91 21.69 5.56
N SER A 140 4.37 22.05 6.72
CA SER A 140 4.29 21.14 7.87
C SER A 140 3.44 19.91 7.51
N ASN A 141 2.32 20.11 6.84
CA ASN A 141 1.49 19.01 6.34
C ASN A 141 2.17 18.23 5.22
N ASP A 142 2.74 18.88 4.21
CA ASP A 142 3.40 18.23 3.08
C ASP A 142 4.60 17.39 3.53
N SER A 143 5.37 17.89 4.50
CA SER A 143 6.50 17.15 5.08
C SER A 143 6.04 15.91 5.87
N LEU A 144 4.89 15.95 6.55
CA LEU A 144 4.30 14.76 7.19
C LEU A 144 3.86 13.73 6.14
N ILE A 145 3.25 14.18 5.03
CA ILE A 145 2.86 13.28 3.93
C ILE A 145 4.10 12.63 3.29
N ILE A 146 5.18 13.40 3.09
CA ILE A 146 6.44 12.87 2.56
C ILE A 146 7.09 11.90 3.54
N GLN A 147 7.07 12.22 4.84
CA GLN A 147 7.55 11.33 5.89
C GLN A 147 6.83 9.99 5.84
N ASP A 148 5.50 10.01 5.87
CA ASP A 148 4.64 8.82 5.81
C ASP A 148 4.91 7.99 4.54
N ALA A 149 5.05 8.67 3.40
CA ALA A 149 5.39 8.02 2.14
C ALA A 149 6.74 7.27 2.22
N ILE A 150 7.77 7.87 2.84
CA ILE A 150 9.11 7.28 2.97
C ILE A 150 9.14 6.18 4.04
N SER A 151 8.56 6.42 5.21
CA SER A 151 8.70 5.52 6.37
C SER A 151 7.73 4.35 6.35
N GLU A 152 6.56 4.49 5.70
CA GLU A 152 5.51 3.47 5.70
C GLU A 152 5.22 2.92 4.30
N THR A 153 4.94 3.82 3.35
CA THR A 153 4.45 3.39 2.02
C THR A 153 5.52 2.64 1.21
N VAL A 154 6.75 3.17 1.17
CA VAL A 154 7.88 2.54 0.45
C VAL A 154 8.23 1.15 1.00
N PRO A 155 8.49 0.96 2.31
CA PRO A 155 8.79 -0.36 2.84
C PRO A 155 7.63 -1.35 2.65
N MET A 156 6.38 -0.93 2.84
CA MET A 156 5.24 -1.80 2.56
C MET A 156 5.21 -2.29 1.11
N PHE A 157 5.50 -1.41 0.15
CA PHE A 157 5.56 -1.78 -1.26
C PHE A 157 6.65 -2.83 -1.52
N VAL A 158 7.85 -2.65 -0.95
CA VAL A 158 8.96 -3.60 -1.05
C VAL A 158 8.59 -4.94 -0.42
N THR A 159 8.04 -4.95 0.79
CA THR A 159 7.58 -6.15 1.48
C THR A 159 6.54 -6.90 0.65
N LYS A 160 5.57 -6.19 0.05
CA LYS A 160 4.52 -6.81 -0.78
C LYS A 160 5.07 -7.45 -2.05
N ILE A 161 6.03 -6.82 -2.73
CA ILE A 161 6.71 -7.43 -3.88
C ILE A 161 7.52 -8.65 -3.45
N SER A 162 8.30 -8.54 -2.37
CA SER A 162 9.07 -9.66 -1.84
C SER A 162 8.18 -10.84 -1.42
N MET A 163 7.04 -10.54 -0.80
CA MET A 163 6.02 -11.50 -0.38
C MET A 163 5.36 -12.23 -1.55
N LEU A 164 5.19 -11.56 -2.70
CA LEU A 164 4.73 -12.17 -3.93
C LEU A 164 5.80 -13.09 -4.51
N ILE A 165 7.03 -12.61 -4.68
CA ILE A 165 8.14 -13.40 -5.26
C ILE A 165 8.41 -14.65 -4.40
N SER A 166 8.54 -14.49 -3.09
CA SER A 166 8.79 -15.61 -2.16
C SER A 166 7.66 -16.63 -2.14
N SER A 167 6.40 -16.21 -2.30
CA SER A 167 5.27 -17.15 -2.37
C SER A 167 5.37 -18.10 -3.57
N TYR A 168 5.82 -17.59 -4.71
CA TYR A 168 6.06 -18.40 -5.90
C TYR A 168 7.29 -19.29 -5.73
N VAL A 169 8.38 -18.77 -5.19
CA VAL A 169 9.59 -19.57 -4.94
C VAL A 169 9.26 -20.77 -4.04
N VAL A 170 8.53 -20.55 -2.93
CA VAL A 170 8.09 -21.64 -2.05
C VAL A 170 7.18 -22.63 -2.80
N ALA A 171 6.27 -22.15 -3.64
CA ALA A 171 5.40 -23.01 -4.44
C ALA A 171 6.18 -23.90 -5.43
N PHE A 172 7.17 -23.33 -6.12
CA PHE A 172 8.03 -24.06 -7.07
C PHE A 172 8.92 -25.09 -6.37
N VAL A 173 9.48 -24.75 -5.22
CA VAL A 173 10.33 -25.66 -4.42
C VAL A 173 9.54 -26.86 -3.91
N LEU A 174 8.29 -26.66 -3.50
CA LEU A 174 7.44 -27.73 -2.98
C LEU A 174 6.92 -28.65 -4.09
N LEU A 175 6.32 -28.09 -5.15
CA LEU A 175 5.80 -28.87 -6.27
C LEU A 175 5.60 -28.01 -7.53
N TRP A 176 6.55 -28.14 -8.45
CA TRP A 176 6.56 -27.40 -9.70
C TRP A 176 5.28 -27.60 -10.56
N LYS A 177 4.70 -28.82 -10.60
CA LYS A 177 3.48 -29.10 -11.36
C LYS A 177 2.30 -28.23 -10.92
N LEU A 178 2.10 -28.08 -9.61
CA LEU A 178 0.99 -27.30 -9.06
C LEU A 178 1.28 -25.79 -9.15
N ALA A 179 2.53 -25.38 -9.01
CA ALA A 179 2.95 -23.98 -9.18
C ALA A 179 2.67 -23.46 -10.60
N ILE A 180 2.92 -24.27 -11.64
CA ILE A 180 2.61 -23.91 -13.04
C ILE A 180 1.10 -23.72 -13.25
N VAL A 181 0.28 -24.61 -12.69
CA VAL A 181 -1.19 -24.48 -12.77
C VAL A 181 -1.68 -23.22 -12.05
N ALA A 182 -0.99 -22.81 -10.99
CA ALA A 182 -1.38 -21.67 -10.16
C ALA A 182 -0.96 -20.29 -10.71
N LEU A 183 0.06 -20.22 -11.57
CA LEU A 183 0.54 -18.99 -12.22
C LEU A 183 -0.56 -18.14 -12.90
N PRO A 184 -1.41 -18.68 -13.79
CA PRO A 184 -2.43 -17.89 -14.47
C PRO A 184 -3.48 -17.30 -13.52
N PHE A 185 -3.77 -17.98 -12.39
CA PHE A 185 -4.76 -17.53 -11.42
C PHE A 185 -4.32 -16.28 -10.66
N ALA A 186 -3.01 -16.06 -10.47
CA ALA A 186 -2.54 -14.82 -9.88
C ALA A 186 -2.76 -13.62 -10.79
N MET A 187 -2.52 -13.77 -12.10
CA MET A 187 -2.81 -12.72 -13.08
C MET A 187 -4.31 -12.40 -13.09
N LEU A 188 -5.16 -13.43 -12.91
CA LEU A 188 -6.60 -13.27 -12.78
C LEU A 188 -7.02 -12.43 -11.55
N VAL A 189 -6.23 -12.41 -10.46
CA VAL A 189 -6.49 -11.59 -9.27
C VAL A 189 -5.88 -10.19 -9.38
N ILE A 190 -4.67 -10.10 -9.96
CA ILE A 190 -3.93 -8.83 -10.10
C ILE A 190 -4.64 -7.89 -11.07
N VAL A 191 -5.13 -8.39 -12.21
CA VAL A 191 -5.74 -7.55 -13.26
C VAL A 191 -7.00 -6.80 -12.78
N PRO A 192 -8.02 -7.45 -12.16
CA PRO A 192 -9.19 -6.75 -11.64
C PRO A 192 -8.84 -5.75 -10.54
N THR A 193 -7.92 -6.12 -9.64
CA THR A 193 -7.46 -5.25 -8.55
C THR A 193 -6.80 -4.00 -9.10
N TRP A 194 -5.92 -4.15 -10.10
CA TRP A 194 -5.26 -3.04 -10.77
C TRP A 194 -6.24 -2.14 -11.54
N LEU A 195 -7.18 -2.73 -12.28
CA LEU A 195 -8.18 -1.99 -13.06
C LEU A 195 -9.14 -1.19 -12.15
N CYS A 196 -9.60 -1.80 -11.05
CA CYS A 196 -10.40 -1.12 -10.04
C CYS A 196 -9.61 -0.02 -9.35
N GLY A 197 -8.34 -0.26 -8.99
CA GLY A 197 -7.46 0.73 -8.39
C GLY A 197 -7.24 1.94 -9.30
N ARG A 198 -6.98 1.71 -10.59
CA ARG A 198 -6.84 2.79 -11.59
C ARG A 198 -8.12 3.60 -11.75
N SER A 199 -9.27 2.94 -11.80
CA SER A 199 -10.58 3.58 -11.90
C SER A 199 -10.89 4.42 -10.65
N LEU A 200 -10.57 3.88 -9.47
CA LEU A 200 -10.73 4.57 -8.20
C LEU A 200 -9.88 5.85 -8.12
N MET A 201 -8.63 5.77 -8.58
CA MET A 201 -7.72 6.92 -8.60
C MET A 201 -8.24 8.03 -9.52
N GLY A 202 -8.75 7.66 -10.70
CA GLY A 202 -9.36 8.62 -11.64
C GLY A 202 -10.61 9.30 -11.06
N LEU A 203 -11.47 8.53 -10.39
CA LEU A 203 -12.69 9.06 -9.78
C LEU A 203 -12.41 9.93 -8.55
N SER A 204 -11.43 9.56 -7.74
CA SER A 204 -10.99 10.34 -6.57
C SER A 204 -10.46 11.72 -6.98
N ARG A 205 -9.74 11.82 -8.10
CA ARG A 205 -9.30 13.12 -8.66
C ARG A 205 -10.47 13.98 -9.10
N LYS A 206 -11.48 13.39 -9.76
CA LYS A 206 -12.69 14.11 -10.18
C LYS A 206 -13.49 14.61 -8.98
N ILE A 207 -13.67 13.78 -7.95
CA ILE A 207 -14.35 14.16 -6.71
C ILE A 207 -13.62 15.35 -6.06
N ARG A 208 -12.29 15.27 -5.93
CA ARG A 208 -11.49 16.38 -5.37
C ARG A 208 -11.66 17.68 -6.16
N SER A 209 -11.67 17.60 -7.49
CA SER A 209 -11.87 18.77 -8.36
C SER A 209 -13.25 19.41 -8.17
N GLU A 210 -14.32 18.61 -8.15
CA GLU A 210 -15.68 19.12 -7.96
C GLU A 210 -15.91 19.64 -6.54
N TYR A 211 -15.31 18.98 -5.55
CA TYR A 211 -15.35 19.41 -4.16
C TYR A 211 -14.63 20.76 -3.96
N ASN A 212 -13.45 20.93 -4.57
CA ASN A 212 -12.74 22.21 -4.54
C ASN A 212 -13.60 23.34 -5.14
N ARG A 213 -14.31 23.08 -6.25
CA ARG A 213 -15.23 24.06 -6.85
C ARG A 213 -16.37 24.45 -5.90
N ALA A 214 -16.95 23.49 -5.19
CA ALA A 214 -17.94 23.79 -4.16
C ALA A 214 -17.33 24.62 -3.02
N GLY A 215 -16.09 24.31 -2.62
CA GLY A 215 -15.31 25.08 -1.66
C GLY A 215 -15.12 26.54 -2.08
N THR A 216 -14.73 26.79 -3.35
CA THR A 216 -14.58 28.15 -3.87
C THR A 216 -15.89 28.95 -3.85
N ILE A 217 -17.04 28.33 -4.15
CA ILE A 217 -18.35 29.00 -4.06
C ILE A 217 -18.67 29.39 -2.61
N ALA A 218 -18.41 28.48 -1.67
CA ALA A 218 -18.61 28.76 -0.25
C ALA A 218 -17.68 29.87 0.25
N GLU A 219 -16.41 29.81 -0.13
CA GLU A 219 -15.39 30.81 0.21
C GLU A 219 -15.75 32.20 -0.33
N GLN A 220 -16.16 32.30 -1.59
CA GLN A 220 -16.63 33.55 -2.19
C GLN A 220 -17.85 34.12 -1.46
N GLY A 221 -18.83 33.27 -1.14
CA GLY A 221 -20.03 33.66 -0.42
C GLY A 221 -19.73 34.17 0.99
N ILE A 222 -18.83 33.51 1.73
CA ILE A 222 -18.43 33.90 3.08
C ILE A 222 -17.56 35.15 3.07
N SER A 223 -16.57 35.21 2.16
CA SER A 223 -15.68 36.36 2.02
C SER A 223 -16.43 37.64 1.64
N SER A 224 -17.53 37.52 0.89
CA SER A 224 -18.35 38.65 0.41
C SER A 224 -19.72 38.71 1.09
N ILE A 225 -19.83 38.28 2.36
CA ILE A 225 -21.11 38.12 3.05
C ILE A 225 -21.96 39.39 3.10
N ARG A 226 -21.33 40.57 3.23
CA ARG A 226 -22.04 41.87 3.22
C ARG A 226 -22.71 42.14 1.87
N THR A 227 -22.06 41.76 0.77
CA THR A 227 -22.60 41.92 -0.59
C THR A 227 -23.74 40.92 -0.83
N VAL A 228 -23.57 39.66 -0.41
CA VAL A 228 -24.63 38.64 -0.51
C VAL A 228 -25.89 39.10 0.26
N TYR A 229 -25.71 39.66 1.46
CA TYR A 229 -26.80 40.20 2.27
C TYR A 229 -27.45 41.43 1.62
N ALA A 230 -26.65 42.39 1.15
CA ALA A 230 -27.15 43.63 0.53
C ALA A 230 -28.01 43.38 -0.73
N PHE A 231 -27.71 42.33 -1.49
CA PHE A 231 -28.48 41.92 -2.66
C PHE A 231 -29.52 40.81 -2.39
N VAL A 232 -29.73 40.42 -1.13
CA VAL A 232 -30.65 39.32 -0.74
C VAL A 232 -30.35 38.01 -1.50
N GLY A 233 -29.06 37.76 -1.75
CA GLY A 233 -28.54 36.66 -2.56
C GLY A 233 -28.30 35.34 -1.82
N GLU A 234 -28.69 35.26 -0.54
CA GLU A 234 -28.43 34.12 0.34
C GLU A 234 -28.98 32.80 -0.24
N LYS A 235 -30.26 32.80 -0.64
CA LYS A 235 -30.93 31.62 -1.22
C LYS A 235 -30.26 31.17 -2.51
N LYS A 236 -29.81 32.12 -3.34
CA LYS A 236 -29.11 31.83 -4.60
C LYS A 236 -27.76 31.17 -4.34
N THR A 237 -26.98 31.73 -3.42
CA THR A 237 -25.64 31.21 -3.06
C THR A 237 -25.73 29.81 -2.47
N VAL A 238 -26.70 29.57 -1.58
CA VAL A 238 -26.96 28.23 -1.02
C VAL A 238 -27.40 27.24 -2.10
N ALA A 239 -28.26 27.65 -3.05
CA ALA A 239 -28.68 26.80 -4.14
C ALA A 239 -27.51 26.42 -5.08
N GLU A 240 -26.61 27.36 -5.39
CA GLU A 240 -25.42 27.10 -6.18
C GLU A 240 -24.43 26.16 -5.47
N TYR A 241 -24.19 26.38 -4.17
CA TYR A 241 -23.37 25.48 -3.35
C TYR A 241 -23.97 24.06 -3.26
N SER A 242 -25.28 23.96 -3.01
CA SER A 242 -25.99 22.68 -2.97
C SER A 242 -25.92 21.92 -4.30
N LYS A 243 -26.06 22.64 -5.42
CA LYS A 243 -25.90 22.06 -6.77
C LYS A 243 -24.49 21.52 -7.01
N ALA A 244 -23.46 22.26 -6.61
CA ALA A 244 -22.07 21.81 -6.72
C ALA A 244 -21.78 20.59 -5.83
N LEU A 245 -22.29 20.59 -4.59
CA LEU A 245 -22.16 19.45 -3.68
C LEU A 245 -22.86 18.19 -4.18
N ASN A 246 -24.05 18.32 -4.78
CA ASN A 246 -24.81 17.16 -5.27
C ASN A 246 -24.04 16.41 -6.39
N VAL A 247 -23.30 17.15 -7.23
CA VAL A 247 -22.38 16.55 -8.22
C VAL A 247 -21.29 15.73 -7.53
N SER A 248 -20.65 16.29 -6.50
CA SER A 248 -19.63 15.60 -5.71
C SER A 248 -20.19 14.36 -5.00
N ALA A 249 -21.39 14.46 -4.42
CA ALA A 249 -22.09 13.35 -3.78
C ALA A 249 -22.40 12.21 -4.75
N LYS A 250 -22.87 12.51 -5.97
CA LYS A 250 -23.12 11.51 -7.01
C LYS A 250 -21.84 10.81 -7.48
N LEU A 251 -20.73 11.54 -7.56
CA LEU A 251 -19.41 10.96 -7.83
C LEU A 251 -18.92 10.09 -6.66
N GLY A 252 -19.17 10.52 -5.42
CA GLY A 252 -18.89 9.75 -4.21
C GLY A 252 -19.65 8.42 -4.17
N LEU A 253 -20.93 8.41 -4.56
CA LEU A 253 -21.72 7.18 -4.71
C LEU A 253 -21.10 6.22 -5.75
N ARG A 254 -20.69 6.75 -6.91
CA ARG A 254 -19.97 5.95 -7.92
C ARG A 254 -18.65 5.40 -7.37
N GLN A 255 -17.94 6.17 -6.55
CA GLN A 255 -16.69 5.72 -5.92
C GLN A 255 -16.96 4.61 -4.90
N GLY A 256 -18.02 4.74 -4.12
CA GLY A 256 -18.51 3.68 -3.23
C GLY A 256 -18.78 2.39 -3.98
N LEU A 257 -19.49 2.46 -5.11
CA LEU A 257 -19.76 1.30 -5.97
C LEU A 257 -18.48 0.66 -6.54
N VAL A 258 -17.53 1.47 -7.03
CA VAL A 258 -16.24 0.96 -7.54
C VAL A 258 -15.41 0.33 -6.42
N LYS A 259 -15.40 0.92 -5.20
CA LYS A 259 -14.75 0.31 -4.03
C LYS A 259 -15.42 -1.01 -3.66
N GLY A 260 -16.75 -1.05 -3.64
CA GLY A 260 -17.52 -2.26 -3.36
C GLY A 260 -17.20 -3.36 -4.37
N LEU A 261 -17.14 -3.03 -5.66
CA LEU A 261 -16.73 -3.97 -6.72
C LEU A 261 -15.28 -4.44 -6.54
N ALA A 262 -14.36 -3.56 -6.15
CA ALA A 262 -12.96 -3.93 -5.89
C ALA A 262 -12.85 -4.94 -4.74
N ILE A 263 -13.54 -4.68 -3.62
CA ILE A 263 -13.57 -5.61 -2.48
C ILE A 263 -14.27 -6.91 -2.89
N GLY A 264 -15.40 -6.84 -3.59
CA GLY A 264 -16.14 -8.01 -4.08
C GLY A 264 -15.34 -8.87 -5.05
N SER A 265 -14.47 -8.27 -5.88
CA SER A 265 -13.60 -9.00 -6.81
C SER A 265 -12.60 -9.93 -6.10
N ASN A 266 -12.28 -9.67 -4.82
CA ASN A 266 -11.49 -10.60 -4.00
C ASN A 266 -12.20 -11.95 -3.78
N GLY A 267 -13.51 -12.05 -4.02
CA GLY A 267 -14.25 -13.31 -3.97
C GLY A 267 -13.73 -14.37 -4.96
N ILE A 268 -13.07 -13.96 -6.05
CA ILE A 268 -12.43 -14.85 -7.03
C ILE A 268 -11.40 -15.77 -6.36
N VAL A 269 -10.79 -15.33 -5.26
CA VAL A 269 -9.84 -16.11 -4.47
C VAL A 269 -10.44 -17.42 -3.95
N PHE A 270 -11.73 -17.43 -3.57
CA PHE A 270 -12.39 -18.66 -3.10
C PHE A 270 -12.62 -19.65 -4.24
N ALA A 271 -12.94 -19.17 -5.45
CA ALA A 271 -13.04 -20.02 -6.63
C ALA A 271 -11.68 -20.63 -7.01
N ILE A 272 -10.61 -19.84 -6.90
CA ILE A 272 -9.23 -20.33 -7.09
C ILE A 272 -8.90 -21.38 -6.03
N TRP A 273 -9.26 -21.15 -4.76
CA TRP A 273 -9.06 -22.12 -3.68
C TRP A 273 -9.78 -23.45 -3.94
N ALA A 274 -11.03 -23.39 -4.40
CA ALA A 274 -11.83 -24.57 -4.74
C ALA A 274 -11.20 -25.35 -5.91
N PHE A 275 -10.79 -24.65 -6.97
CA PHE A 275 -10.15 -25.28 -8.13
C PHE A 275 -8.80 -25.92 -7.77
N LEU A 276 -7.96 -25.19 -7.02
CA LEU A 276 -6.69 -25.72 -6.53
C LEU A 276 -6.95 -26.95 -5.67
N SER A 277 -7.92 -26.93 -4.75
CA SER A 277 -8.27 -28.08 -3.90
C SER A 277 -8.76 -29.29 -4.71
N TYR A 278 -9.52 -29.08 -5.78
CA TYR A 278 -9.94 -30.16 -6.68
C TYR A 278 -8.74 -30.81 -7.40
N TYR A 279 -7.90 -30.00 -8.04
CA TYR A 279 -6.71 -30.50 -8.74
C TYR A 279 -5.72 -31.17 -7.78
N SER A 280 -5.62 -30.62 -6.57
CA SER A 280 -4.85 -31.15 -5.45
C SER A 280 -5.24 -32.57 -5.08
N ILE A 281 -6.53 -32.85 -4.90
CA ILE A 281 -7.04 -34.19 -4.60
C ILE A 281 -6.68 -35.18 -5.71
N LYS A 282 -6.79 -34.76 -6.97
CA LYS A 282 -6.38 -35.58 -8.13
C LYS A 282 -4.90 -35.92 -8.04
N LEU A 283 -4.05 -34.95 -7.76
CA LEU A 283 -2.60 -35.15 -7.68
C LEU A 283 -2.18 -36.05 -6.51
N VAL A 284 -2.86 -35.96 -5.37
CA VAL A 284 -2.65 -36.88 -4.23
C VAL A 284 -3.02 -38.32 -4.60
N ARG A 285 -4.12 -38.52 -5.34
CA ARG A 285 -4.62 -39.85 -5.73
C ARG A 285 -3.79 -40.53 -6.82
N TYR A 286 -3.29 -39.78 -7.81
CA TYR A 286 -2.58 -40.35 -8.97
C TYR A 286 -1.05 -40.29 -8.85
N ASP A 287 -0.49 -39.20 -8.32
CA ASP A 287 0.98 -38.99 -8.24
C ASP A 287 1.55 -39.28 -6.83
N GLY A 288 0.71 -39.70 -5.87
CA GLY A 288 1.14 -40.03 -4.51
C GLY A 288 1.71 -38.84 -3.71
N VAL A 289 1.38 -37.61 -4.13
CA VAL A 289 1.86 -36.38 -3.48
C VAL A 289 1.25 -36.25 -2.08
N ARG A 290 2.03 -35.75 -1.11
CA ARG A 290 1.55 -35.58 0.28
C ARG A 290 0.61 -34.37 0.40
N GLY A 291 -0.50 -34.54 1.12
CA GLY A 291 -1.54 -33.49 1.26
C GLY A 291 -1.06 -32.18 1.89
N GLY A 292 -0.11 -32.23 2.82
CA GLY A 292 0.45 -31.02 3.46
C GLY A 292 1.28 -30.17 2.49
N THR A 293 1.93 -30.78 1.49
CA THR A 293 2.64 -30.06 0.41
C THR A 293 1.68 -29.25 -0.42
N VAL A 294 0.54 -29.85 -0.72
CA VAL A 294 -0.45 -29.30 -1.61
C VAL A 294 -1.24 -28.15 -0.94
N TYR A 295 -1.60 -28.31 0.33
CA TYR A 295 -2.19 -27.25 1.15
C TYR A 295 -1.27 -26.03 1.30
N ALA A 296 0.02 -26.25 1.54
CA ALA A 296 1.00 -25.18 1.68
C ALA A 296 1.19 -24.36 0.40
N ILE A 297 1.14 -24.99 -0.78
CA ILE A 297 1.23 -24.30 -2.07
C ILE A 297 -0.03 -23.46 -2.31
N GLY A 298 -1.22 -24.04 -2.16
CA GLY A 298 -2.47 -23.32 -2.41
C GLY A 298 -2.62 -22.10 -1.51
N SER A 299 -2.28 -22.27 -0.22
CA SER A 299 -2.28 -21.17 0.74
C SER A 299 -1.21 -20.10 0.43
N SER A 300 0.03 -20.50 0.12
CA SER A 300 1.10 -19.56 -0.19
C SER A 300 0.76 -18.64 -1.36
N ILE A 301 0.17 -19.18 -2.44
CA ILE A 301 -0.16 -18.41 -3.64
C ILE A 301 -1.33 -17.46 -3.40
N ILE A 302 -2.34 -17.92 -2.67
CA ILE A 302 -3.54 -17.13 -2.40
C ILE A 302 -3.24 -15.96 -1.47
N PHE A 303 -2.54 -16.22 -0.38
CA PHE A 303 -2.05 -15.13 0.46
C PHE A 303 -0.98 -14.32 -0.28
N GLY A 304 -0.25 -14.93 -1.22
CA GLY A 304 0.74 -14.35 -2.15
C GLY A 304 0.24 -13.13 -2.90
N CYS A 305 -0.96 -13.29 -3.46
CA CYS A 305 -1.58 -12.33 -4.37
C CYS A 305 -2.45 -11.28 -3.65
N ARG A 306 -2.57 -11.33 -2.32
CA ARG A 306 -3.47 -10.50 -1.52
C ARG A 306 -2.74 -9.38 -0.76
#